data_AF-A0A1B8HCR9-F1
#
_entry.id   AF-A0A1B8HCR9-F1
#
_cell.length_a   1.000
_cell.length_b   1.000
_cell.length_c   1.000
_cell.angle_alpha   90.00
_cell.angle_beta   90.00
_cell.angle_gamma   90.00
#
_symmetry.space_group_name_H-M   'P 1'
#
loop_
_entity.id
_entity.type
_entity.pdbx_description
1 polymer ?
#
loop_
_entity_poly.entity_id
_entity_poly.type
_entity_poly.pdbx_seq_one_letter_code
_entity_poly.pdbx_strand_id
1 'polypeptide(L)'
;MARARNIKPGFFTNDDLAECDPYARILFVGLWTIADREGRLDDKPRKIRAMVLPYDEVDCDKLLAQLHGKNFITRYSVDGNDFIQVNNWKKHQNPHVKEAASEIPEQVTQPTDNKEAPEKNSSCMVHESEEHTTIPADSLNLIPDSLNLIPDNTQAENPACPDEQKNNLASIHQMSSKYAFEGEVIRLNHKDFSEWNDLYSNIDLVHELKRLDIEFRADKPKSWFITASQKLNYQNKNSLPMRRRVGDRTVQPSRAREFIPEDF
;
A
#
# COMPACT_ATOMS: atom_id res chain seq x y z
N MET A 1 17.58 1.24 9.38
CA MET A 1 17.15 1.67 8.02
C MET A 1 15.71 2.14 8.13
N ALA A 2 15.36 3.29 7.55
CA ALA A 2 14.00 3.80 7.61
C ALA A 2 13.05 2.90 6.80
N ARG A 3 11.85 2.67 7.34
CA ARG A 3 10.83 1.78 6.76
C ARG A 3 9.58 2.58 6.42
N ALA A 4 8.97 2.27 5.28
CA ALA A 4 7.65 2.81 4.95
C ALA A 4 6.62 2.29 5.96
N ARG A 5 5.75 3.17 6.45
CA ARG A 5 4.66 2.87 7.38
C ARG A 5 3.39 3.59 6.94
N ASN A 6 2.24 2.99 7.22
CA ASN A 6 0.95 3.59 6.87
C ASN A 6 0.51 4.60 7.94
N ILE A 7 0.03 5.75 7.50
CA ILE A 7 -0.61 6.76 8.35
C ILE A 7 -2.12 6.62 8.18
N LYS A 8 -2.81 6.23 9.26
CA LYS A 8 -4.28 6.12 9.27
C LYS A 8 -4.92 7.51 9.42
N PRO A 9 -6.09 7.79 8.82
CA PRO A 9 -6.77 9.08 8.97
C PRO A 9 -6.99 9.52 10.41
N GLY A 10 -7.24 8.55 11.32
CA GLY A 10 -7.41 8.80 12.76
C GLY A 10 -6.18 9.44 13.45
N PHE A 11 -5.03 9.48 12.79
CA PHE A 11 -3.87 10.26 13.25
C PHE A 11 -4.19 11.77 13.32
N PHE A 12 -4.87 12.31 12.31
CA PHE A 12 -5.14 13.73 12.19
C PHE A 12 -6.33 14.19 13.04
N THR A 13 -7.18 13.27 13.47
CA THR A 13 -8.38 13.53 14.29
C THR A 13 -8.20 13.12 15.75
N ASN A 14 -6.96 12.88 16.20
CA ASN A 14 -6.68 12.56 17.60
C ASN A 14 -6.47 13.87 18.37
N ASP A 15 -7.38 14.16 19.31
CA ASP A 15 -7.39 15.42 20.07
C ASP A 15 -6.14 15.60 20.95
N ASP A 16 -5.74 14.54 21.67
CA ASP A 16 -4.54 14.55 22.52
C ASP A 16 -3.29 14.87 21.70
N LEU A 17 -3.18 14.28 20.50
CA LEU A 17 -2.06 14.52 19.59
C LEU A 17 -2.14 15.91 18.94
N ALA A 18 -3.34 16.41 18.64
CA ALA A 18 -3.56 17.71 18.03
C ALA A 18 -3.12 18.88 18.93
N GLU A 19 -3.22 18.70 20.24
CA GLU A 19 -2.70 19.61 21.26
C GLU A 19 -1.17 19.57 21.42
N CYS A 20 -0.47 18.61 20.80
CA CYS A 20 0.99 18.59 20.81
C CYS A 20 1.58 19.63 19.85
N ASP A 21 2.86 19.95 20.06
CA ASP A 21 3.62 20.77 19.12
C ASP A 21 3.55 20.15 17.70
N PRO A 22 3.36 20.94 16.63
CA PRO A 22 3.41 20.44 15.25
C PRO A 22 4.62 19.54 14.97
N TYR A 23 5.80 19.87 15.51
CA TYR A 23 6.99 19.07 15.36
C TYR A 23 6.93 17.77 16.18
N ALA A 24 6.26 17.74 17.34
CA ALA A 24 6.03 16.51 18.07
C ALA A 24 5.13 15.55 17.28
N ARG A 25 4.15 16.08 16.54
CA ARG A 25 3.29 15.28 15.64
C ARG A 25 4.08 14.67 14.49
N ILE A 26 4.91 15.47 13.81
CA ILE A 26 5.80 14.98 12.73
C ILE A 26 6.80 13.97 13.30
N LEU A 27 7.41 14.28 14.45
CA LEU A 27 8.33 13.39 15.15
C LEU A 27 7.68 12.04 15.41
N PHE A 28 6.45 12.02 15.94
CA PHE A 28 5.75 10.77 16.25
C PHE A 28 5.57 9.87 15.03
N VAL A 29 5.16 10.41 13.88
CA VAL A 29 5.09 9.64 12.62
C VAL A 29 6.47 9.17 12.18
N GLY A 30 7.47 10.04 12.29
CA GLY A 30 8.85 9.70 11.95
C GLY A 30 9.42 8.57 12.82
N LEU A 31 9.08 8.53 14.11
CA LEU A 31 9.46 7.43 15.01
C LEU A 31 9.00 6.08 14.46
N TRP A 32 7.81 5.99 13.85
CA TRP A 32 7.32 4.73 13.26
C TRP A 32 8.23 4.19 12.16
N THR A 33 8.90 5.08 11.42
CA THR A 33 9.78 4.70 10.31
C THR A 33 11.12 4.16 10.78
N ILE A 34 11.57 4.57 11.97
CA ILE A 34 12.87 4.18 12.53
C ILE A 34 12.75 3.13 13.64
N ALA A 35 11.55 2.89 14.15
CA ALA A 35 11.24 1.83 15.09
C ALA A 35 11.35 0.45 14.42
N ASP A 36 11.73 -0.54 15.23
CA ASP A 36 11.76 -1.95 14.85
C ASP A 36 10.36 -2.56 14.69
N ARG A 37 10.32 -3.86 14.44
CA ARG A 37 9.08 -4.62 14.22
C ARG A 37 8.12 -4.56 15.41
N GLU A 38 8.64 -4.37 16.62
CA GLU A 38 7.83 -4.33 17.85
C GLU A 38 7.56 -2.87 18.29
N GLY A 39 7.96 -1.88 17.49
CA GLY A 39 7.74 -0.47 17.78
C GLY A 39 8.78 0.09 18.74
N ARG A 40 9.96 -0.53 18.85
CA ARG A 40 11.04 -0.13 19.75
C ARG A 40 12.18 0.57 19.03
N LEU A 41 12.87 1.47 19.72
CA LEU A 41 14.07 2.17 19.23
C LEU A 41 14.95 2.65 20.38
N ASP A 42 16.22 2.95 20.09
CA ASP A 42 17.13 3.58 21.05
C ASP A 42 16.66 4.99 21.42
N ASP A 43 16.66 5.33 22.69
CA ASP A 43 16.39 6.68 23.17
C ASP A 43 17.65 7.56 23.05
N LYS A 44 17.90 8.03 21.83
CA LYS A 44 19.02 8.93 21.53
C LYS A 44 18.48 10.18 20.83
N PRO A 45 18.02 11.21 21.57
CA PRO A 45 17.32 12.37 21.01
C PRO A 45 18.10 13.06 19.88
N ARG A 46 19.43 13.19 20.00
CA ARG A 46 20.28 13.76 18.95
C ARG A 46 20.27 12.94 17.65
N LYS A 47 20.31 11.60 17.76
CA LYS A 47 20.28 10.68 16.62
C LYS A 47 18.89 10.65 15.99
N ILE A 48 17.84 10.60 16.81
CA ILE A 48 16.44 10.65 16.37
C ILE A 48 16.19 11.95 15.60
N ARG A 49 16.59 13.11 16.13
CA ARG A 49 16.48 14.40 15.42
C ARG A 49 17.16 14.36 14.06
N ALA A 50 18.40 13.89 14.00
CA ALA A 50 19.15 13.82 12.74
C ALA A 50 18.49 12.89 11.70
N MET A 51 17.72 11.89 12.13
CA MET A 51 17.02 10.98 11.23
C MET A 51 15.63 11.48 10.81
N VAL A 52 14.91 12.17 11.71
CA VAL A 52 13.49 12.51 11.51
C VAL A 52 13.27 13.99 11.18
N LEU A 53 14.05 14.88 11.80
CA LEU A 53 13.94 16.35 11.68
C LEU A 53 15.32 16.97 11.40
N PRO A 54 16.04 16.53 10.34
CA PRO A 54 17.45 16.86 10.13
C PRO A 54 17.72 18.37 9.94
N TYR A 55 16.76 19.10 9.39
CA TYR A 55 16.92 20.52 9.06
C TYR A 55 16.19 21.46 10.03
N ASP A 56 15.42 20.90 10.97
CA ASP A 56 14.64 21.69 11.91
C ASP A 56 15.43 21.95 13.20
N GLU A 57 15.45 23.20 13.64
CA GLU A 57 16.07 23.63 14.89
C GLU A 57 15.11 23.44 16.07
N VAL A 58 14.88 22.19 16.44
CA VAL A 58 13.96 21.81 17.51
C VAL A 58 14.65 21.03 18.62
N ASP A 59 14.15 21.18 19.84
CA ASP A 59 14.56 20.37 20.98
C ASP A 59 13.82 19.02 20.95
N CYS A 60 14.48 18.01 20.38
CA CYS A 60 13.92 16.67 20.25
C CYS A 60 13.60 16.02 21.61
N ASP A 61 14.37 16.31 22.66
CA ASP A 61 14.12 15.70 23.97
C ASP A 61 12.81 16.24 24.57
N LYS A 62 12.58 17.56 24.43
CA LYS A 62 11.30 18.19 24.79
C LYS A 62 10.11 17.61 24.02
N LEU A 63 10.27 17.39 22.71
CA LEU A 63 9.20 16.78 21.89
C LEU A 63 8.91 15.33 22.32
N LEU A 64 9.96 14.53 22.60
CA LEU A 64 9.80 13.17 23.13
C LEU A 64 9.13 13.19 24.51
N ALA A 65 9.49 14.12 25.38
CA ALA A 65 8.85 14.29 26.69
C ALA A 65 7.36 14.64 26.56
N GLN A 66 6.98 15.46 25.58
CA GLN A 66 5.57 15.77 25.30
C GLN A 66 4.78 14.53 24.84
N LEU A 67 5.35 13.75 23.91
CA LEU A 67 4.73 12.49 23.46
C LEU A 67 4.63 11.46 24.59
N HIS A 68 5.64 11.40 25.46
CA HIS A 68 5.65 10.55 26.65
C HIS A 68 4.56 10.95 27.65
N GLY A 69 4.45 12.25 27.95
CA GLY A 69 3.45 12.78 28.87
C GLY A 69 2.00 12.51 28.43
N LYS A 70 1.78 12.33 27.12
CA LYS A 70 0.47 11.95 26.55
C LYS A 70 0.34 10.47 26.21
N ASN A 71 1.26 9.63 26.69
CA ASN A 71 1.21 8.17 26.54
C ASN A 71 1.23 7.67 25.08
N PHE A 72 1.75 8.47 24.13
CA PHE A 72 2.00 8.01 22.76
C PHE A 72 3.26 7.15 22.65
N ILE A 73 4.22 7.40 23.54
CA ILE A 73 5.44 6.63 23.69
C ILE A 73 5.73 6.39 25.17
N THR A 74 6.49 5.35 25.47
CA THR A 74 7.07 5.09 26.80
C THR A 74 8.59 5.12 26.67
N ARG A 75 9.26 5.92 27.51
CA ARG A 75 10.74 5.95 27.60
C ARG A 75 11.13 5.07 28.77
N TYR A 76 12.03 4.11 28.56
CA TYR A 76 12.40 3.11 29.56
C TYR A 76 13.88 2.75 29.45
N SER A 77 14.43 2.16 30.52
CA SER A 77 15.84 1.77 30.54
C SER A 77 15.99 0.28 30.87
N VAL A 78 16.87 -0.42 30.16
CA VAL A 78 17.24 -1.82 30.43
C VAL A 78 18.75 -1.95 30.35
N ASP A 79 19.36 -2.56 31.37
CA ASP A 79 20.82 -2.75 31.47
C ASP A 79 21.63 -1.46 31.25
N GLY A 80 21.13 -0.33 31.76
CA GLY A 80 21.77 0.98 31.65
C GLY A 80 21.66 1.65 30.27
N ASN A 81 20.88 1.08 29.35
CA ASN A 81 20.58 1.68 28.05
C ASN A 81 19.13 2.17 28.01
N ASP A 82 18.93 3.35 27.44
CA ASP A 82 17.62 3.98 27.30
C ASP A 82 16.99 3.67 25.94
N PHE A 83 15.70 3.39 25.96
CA PHE A 83 14.89 2.95 24.84
C PHE A 83 13.53 3.64 24.84
N ILE A 84 12.87 3.60 23.69
CA ILE A 84 11.52 4.11 23.48
C ILE A 84 10.66 2.98 22.94
N GLN A 85 9.48 2.81 23.53
CA GLN A 85 8.39 1.99 23.00
C GLN A 85 7.33 2.91 22.41
N VAL A 86 6.93 2.68 21.16
CA VAL A 86 5.73 3.29 20.59
C VAL A 86 4.50 2.57 21.14
N ASN A 87 3.62 3.29 21.84
CA ASN A 87 2.47 2.69 22.48
C ASN A 87 1.40 2.32 21.45
N ASN A 88 0.62 1.27 21.75
CA ASN A 88 -0.39 0.72 20.84
C ASN A 88 0.15 0.33 19.44
N TRP A 89 1.45 0.03 19.33
CA TRP A 89 2.10 -0.29 18.05
C TRP A 89 1.35 -1.35 17.24
N LYS A 90 1.09 -2.52 17.83
CA LYS A 90 0.41 -3.65 17.17
C LYS A 90 -1.03 -3.34 16.73
N LYS A 91 -1.68 -2.33 17.34
CA LYS A 91 -3.02 -1.87 16.95
C LYS A 91 -2.97 -0.95 15.72
N HIS A 92 -1.89 -0.18 15.58
CA HIS A 92 -1.79 0.88 14.58
C HIS A 92 -0.89 0.54 13.40
N GLN A 93 0.09 -0.35 13.59
CA GLN A 93 1.04 -0.80 12.59
C GLN A 93 0.98 -2.31 12.44
N ASN A 94 1.16 -2.78 11.20
CA ASN A 94 1.31 -4.20 10.89
C ASN A 94 2.62 -4.41 10.12
N PRO A 95 3.78 -4.38 10.81
CA PRO A 95 5.07 -4.66 10.20
C PRO A 95 5.08 -5.97 9.42
N HIS A 96 5.78 -5.99 8.28
CA HIS A 96 5.82 -7.15 7.42
C HIS A 96 6.46 -8.36 8.14
N VAL A 97 5.94 -9.58 7.91
CA VAL A 97 6.41 -10.80 8.59
C VAL A 97 7.91 -11.10 8.40
N LYS A 98 8.49 -10.61 7.30
CA LYS A 98 9.93 -10.72 6.98
C LYS A 98 10.81 -9.64 7.63
N GLU A 99 10.23 -8.67 8.32
CA GLU A 99 11.01 -7.70 9.10
C GLU A 99 11.73 -8.44 10.23
N ALA A 100 13.00 -8.08 10.45
CA ALA A 100 13.83 -8.68 11.49
C ALA A 100 13.13 -8.62 12.85
N ALA A 101 13.34 -9.67 13.65
CA ALA A 101 12.88 -9.68 15.04
C ALA A 101 13.53 -8.52 15.80
N SER A 102 12.82 -8.02 16.82
CA SER A 102 13.36 -7.00 17.70
C SER A 102 14.55 -7.54 18.47
N GLU A 103 15.65 -6.80 18.44
CA GLU A 103 16.82 -7.01 19.28
C GLU A 103 16.79 -6.11 20.53
N ILE A 104 15.90 -5.11 20.54
CA ILE A 104 15.75 -4.18 21.65
C ILE A 104 14.98 -4.88 22.79
N PRO A 105 15.46 -4.82 24.04
CA PRO A 105 14.80 -5.44 25.18
C PRO A 105 13.36 -4.94 25.37
N GLU A 106 12.48 -5.80 25.86
CA GLU A 106 11.12 -5.37 26.25
C GLU A 106 11.17 -4.64 27.59
N GLN A 107 10.22 -3.73 27.80
CA GLN A 107 10.04 -3.12 29.10
C GLN A 107 9.75 -4.21 30.15
N VAL A 108 10.56 -4.28 31.20
CA VAL A 108 10.29 -5.17 32.33
C VAL A 108 9.11 -4.57 33.09
N THR A 109 7.91 -5.08 32.81
CA THR A 109 6.73 -4.70 33.59
C THR A 109 6.83 -5.47 34.92
N GLN A 110 7.40 -4.85 35.95
CA GLN A 110 7.27 -5.43 37.28
C GLN A 110 5.78 -5.41 37.65
N PRO A 111 5.19 -6.55 38.06
CA PRO A 111 3.83 -6.56 38.55
C PRO A 111 3.78 -5.63 39.76
N THR A 112 2.99 -4.56 39.68
CA THR A 112 2.66 -3.75 40.84
C THR A 112 1.89 -4.64 41.82
N ASP A 113 2.59 -5.13 42.84
CA ASP A 113 2.01 -5.74 44.04
C ASP A 113 1.01 -4.75 44.65
N ASN A 114 -0.28 -5.07 44.55
CA ASN A 114 -1.28 -4.64 45.53
C ASN A 114 -2.50 -5.57 45.52
N LYS A 115 -2.47 -6.45 46.53
CA LYS A 115 -3.57 -7.11 47.26
C LYS A 115 -4.24 -8.37 46.68
N GLU A 116 -3.85 -9.46 47.34
CA GLU A 116 -4.67 -10.61 47.79
C GLU A 116 -5.40 -11.45 46.74
N ALA A 117 -4.84 -12.63 46.52
CA ALA A 117 -5.54 -13.82 46.04
C ALA A 117 -6.76 -14.17 46.94
N PRO A 118 -7.66 -15.02 46.44
CA PRO A 118 -7.45 -16.43 46.77
C PRO A 118 -7.53 -17.36 45.55
N GLU A 119 -6.63 -18.33 45.58
CA GLU A 119 -6.54 -19.48 44.70
C GLU A 119 -7.83 -20.31 44.71
N LYS A 120 -8.29 -20.72 43.51
CA LYS A 120 -9.07 -21.96 43.34
C LYS A 120 -8.66 -22.71 42.06
N ASN A 121 -7.83 -23.72 42.29
CA ASN A 121 -7.81 -25.06 41.70
C ASN A 121 -8.73 -25.45 40.51
N SER A 122 -8.11 -26.28 39.66
CA SER A 122 -8.67 -27.44 38.91
C SER A 122 -9.00 -27.29 37.42
N SER A 123 -8.09 -27.89 36.63
CA SER A 123 -8.33 -28.89 35.57
C SER A 123 -9.01 -28.50 34.25
N CYS A 124 -8.23 -28.72 33.17
CA CYS A 124 -8.57 -29.42 31.92
C CYS A 124 -9.88 -29.06 31.19
N MET A 125 -9.76 -28.51 29.98
CA MET A 125 -10.27 -29.16 28.77
C MET A 125 -9.77 -28.46 27.50
N VAL A 126 -9.45 -29.29 26.52
CA VAL A 126 -9.16 -28.99 25.12
C VAL A 126 -10.27 -28.13 24.53
N HIS A 127 -9.92 -27.01 23.90
CA HIS A 127 -10.75 -26.41 22.85
C HIS A 127 -9.86 -25.80 21.77
N GLU A 128 -9.76 -26.55 20.68
CA GLU A 128 -9.43 -26.14 19.33
C GLU A 128 -10.44 -25.08 18.86
N SER A 129 -9.97 -23.94 18.36
CA SER A 129 -10.76 -23.02 17.53
C SER A 129 -9.86 -22.07 16.75
N GLU A 130 -9.80 -22.35 15.45
CA GLU A 130 -9.99 -21.40 14.35
C GLU A 130 -8.86 -20.43 13.98
N GLU A 131 -8.22 -20.81 12.87
CA GLU A 131 -7.35 -20.02 12.00
C GLU A 131 -8.02 -18.70 11.60
N HIS A 132 -7.57 -17.59 12.18
CA HIS A 132 -7.86 -16.27 11.64
C HIS A 132 -7.00 -16.02 10.39
N THR A 133 -7.64 -16.27 9.25
CA THR A 133 -7.41 -15.70 7.92
C THR A 133 -6.49 -14.48 7.92
N THR A 134 -5.29 -14.71 7.40
CA THR A 134 -4.30 -13.69 7.05
C THR A 134 -4.84 -12.83 5.91
N ILE A 135 -5.23 -11.58 6.23
CA ILE A 135 -5.44 -10.55 5.20
C ILE A 135 -4.04 -10.13 4.71
N PRO A 136 -3.72 -10.28 3.40
CA PRO A 136 -2.41 -9.93 2.88
C PRO A 136 -2.15 -8.43 3.03
N ALA A 137 -0.97 -8.11 3.55
CA ALA A 137 -0.48 -6.76 3.73
C ALA A 137 -0.52 -5.93 2.44
N ASP A 138 -1.07 -4.72 2.55
CA ASP A 138 -0.83 -3.59 1.65
C ASP A 138 0.68 -3.32 1.56
N SER A 139 1.31 -3.95 0.59
CA SER A 139 2.70 -3.72 0.23
C SER A 139 2.78 -2.57 -0.77
N LEU A 140 2.59 -1.33 -0.31
CA LEU A 140 3.08 -0.15 -1.03
C LEU A 140 4.57 0.02 -0.73
N ASN A 141 5.39 -0.84 -1.32
CA ASN A 141 6.81 -0.56 -1.52
C ASN A 141 6.92 0.50 -2.63
N LEU A 142 6.74 1.77 -2.27
CA LEU A 142 7.17 2.90 -3.08
C LEU A 142 8.69 2.87 -3.14
N ILE A 143 9.24 2.45 -4.28
CA ILE A 143 10.61 2.76 -4.65
C ILE A 143 10.60 4.22 -5.15
N PRO A 144 11.50 5.10 -4.68
CA PRO A 144 11.66 6.43 -5.24
C PRO A 144 12.44 6.35 -6.56
N ASP A 145 12.26 7.36 -7.40
CA ASP A 145 13.04 7.67 -8.61
C ASP A 145 12.63 6.98 -9.91
N SER A 146 11.76 7.64 -10.68
CA SER A 146 12.17 8.36 -11.91
C SER A 146 10.95 8.62 -12.80
N LEU A 147 10.39 9.83 -12.69
CA LEU A 147 9.67 10.46 -13.77
C LEU A 147 10.69 10.84 -14.85
N ASN A 148 10.71 10.13 -15.98
CA ASN A 148 11.14 10.66 -17.26
C ASN A 148 10.46 9.87 -18.39
N LEU A 149 9.44 10.50 -19.00
CA LEU A 149 8.91 10.14 -20.31
C LEU A 149 9.81 10.75 -21.39
N ILE A 150 10.16 9.97 -22.42
CA ILE A 150 9.97 10.22 -23.88
C ILE A 150 10.73 9.13 -24.69
N PRO A 151 10.26 8.79 -25.91
CA PRO A 151 10.38 7.48 -26.54
C PRO A 151 11.47 7.41 -27.63
N ASP A 152 11.84 6.20 -28.06
CA ASP A 152 11.67 5.80 -29.47
C ASP A 152 12.01 4.32 -29.75
N ASN A 153 11.26 3.85 -30.75
CA ASN A 153 11.24 2.59 -31.50
C ASN A 153 12.61 2.02 -31.92
N THR A 154 12.73 0.69 -32.06
CA THR A 154 13.26 0.00 -33.28
C THR A 154 12.95 -1.51 -33.24
N GLN A 155 12.49 -2.01 -34.40
CA GLN A 155 12.18 -3.39 -34.81
C GLN A 155 13.37 -4.36 -34.58
N ALA A 156 13.25 -5.68 -34.46
CA ALA A 156 12.81 -6.75 -35.37
C ALA A 156 13.21 -8.06 -34.63
N GLU A 157 12.74 -9.29 -34.84
CA GLU A 157 12.41 -10.04 -36.05
C GLU A 157 11.83 -11.42 -35.59
N ASN A 158 10.85 -11.97 -36.34
CA ASN A 158 10.39 -13.37 -36.24
C ASN A 158 11.42 -14.32 -36.90
N PRO A 159 11.39 -15.66 -36.67
CA PRO A 159 10.53 -16.51 -37.51
C PRO A 159 9.94 -17.79 -36.87
N ALA A 160 8.83 -18.21 -37.48
CA ALA A 160 8.41 -19.58 -37.83
C ALA A 160 7.75 -20.54 -36.80
N CYS A 161 6.46 -20.78 -37.09
CA CYS A 161 5.63 -21.99 -36.86
C CYS A 161 6.14 -23.20 -37.70
N PRO A 162 5.63 -24.47 -37.61
CA PRO A 162 4.18 -24.77 -37.64
C PRO A 162 3.63 -26.06 -36.96
N ASP A 163 2.28 -26.16 -37.02
CA ASP A 163 1.39 -27.35 -37.03
C ASP A 163 1.09 -28.12 -35.72
N GLU A 164 -0.09 -28.70 -35.46
CA GLU A 164 -1.42 -28.72 -36.09
C GLU A 164 -2.45 -29.31 -35.06
N GLN A 165 -3.68 -28.79 -35.07
CA GLN A 165 -4.98 -29.46 -34.92
C GLN A 165 -5.21 -30.57 -33.87
N LYS A 166 -6.20 -30.38 -32.97
CA LYS A 166 -7.50 -31.08 -33.07
C LYS A 166 -8.54 -30.63 -32.03
N ASN A 167 -9.74 -30.48 -32.56
CA ASN A 167 -11.05 -30.27 -31.95
C ASN A 167 -11.33 -31.18 -30.74
N ASN A 168 -12.12 -30.71 -29.78
CA ASN A 168 -13.47 -31.25 -29.55
C ASN A 168 -14.30 -30.40 -28.59
N LEU A 169 -15.49 -30.10 -29.07
CA LEU A 169 -16.59 -29.39 -28.43
C LEU A 169 -17.50 -30.48 -27.86
N ALA A 170 -17.51 -30.70 -26.54
CA ALA A 170 -18.56 -31.45 -25.86
C ALA A 170 -18.49 -31.31 -24.33
N SER A 171 -19.69 -31.16 -23.75
CA SER A 171 -20.04 -31.42 -22.35
C SER A 171 -19.61 -30.41 -21.29
N ILE A 172 -20.45 -29.37 -21.21
CA ILE A 172 -21.18 -28.96 -19.99
C ILE A 172 -20.96 -29.94 -18.82
N HIS A 173 -19.99 -29.62 -17.97
CA HIS A 173 -19.92 -30.17 -16.62
C HIS A 173 -20.48 -29.10 -15.69
N GLN A 174 -21.78 -29.20 -15.44
CA GLN A 174 -22.48 -28.43 -14.42
C GLN A 174 -22.14 -29.04 -13.06
N MET A 175 -20.92 -28.79 -12.60
CA MET A 175 -20.55 -28.86 -11.19
C MET A 175 -20.34 -27.43 -10.76
N SER A 176 -21.23 -26.92 -9.91
CA SER A 176 -21.20 -25.58 -9.33
C SER A 176 -19.77 -25.12 -9.06
N SER A 177 -19.19 -24.37 -9.99
CA SER A 177 -17.80 -23.93 -9.88
C SER A 177 -17.72 -22.99 -8.67
N LYS A 178 -16.68 -23.11 -7.86
CA LYS A 178 -16.45 -22.23 -6.70
C LYS A 178 -16.31 -20.75 -7.12
N TYR A 179 -16.04 -20.51 -8.40
CA TYR A 179 -15.75 -19.23 -9.02
C TYR A 179 -16.67 -18.99 -10.22
N ALA A 180 -17.12 -17.76 -10.43
CA ALA A 180 -17.91 -17.38 -11.61
C ALA A 180 -17.05 -17.27 -12.87
N PHE A 181 -15.75 -17.02 -12.70
CA PHE A 181 -14.75 -17.12 -13.76
C PHE A 181 -13.54 -17.88 -13.23
N GLU A 182 -13.16 -18.96 -13.91
CA GLU A 182 -12.02 -19.79 -13.56
C GLU A 182 -11.07 -19.93 -14.76
N GLY A 183 -10.03 -19.10 -14.75
CA GLY A 183 -8.86 -19.21 -15.61
C GLY A 183 -7.69 -19.89 -14.91
N GLU A 184 -6.54 -19.94 -15.60
CA GLU A 184 -5.32 -20.56 -15.07
C GLU A 184 -4.68 -19.67 -13.99
N VAL A 185 -4.73 -18.35 -14.19
CA VAL A 185 -4.18 -17.34 -13.27
C VAL A 185 -5.30 -16.55 -12.59
N ILE A 186 -6.36 -16.23 -13.32
CA ILE A 186 -7.47 -15.40 -12.85
C ILE A 186 -8.59 -16.31 -12.33
N ARG A 187 -8.89 -16.24 -11.04
CA ARG A 187 -10.04 -16.92 -10.42
C ARG A 187 -10.93 -15.91 -9.71
N LEU A 188 -12.09 -15.62 -10.27
CA LEU A 188 -12.99 -14.57 -9.80
C LEU A 188 -14.25 -15.20 -9.18
N ASN A 189 -14.56 -14.82 -7.94
CA ASN A 189 -15.75 -15.32 -7.26
C ASN A 189 -17.04 -14.74 -7.89
N HIS A 190 -18.19 -15.27 -7.49
CA HIS A 190 -19.49 -14.85 -8.04
C HIS A 190 -19.86 -13.40 -7.71
N LYS A 191 -19.49 -12.93 -6.52
CA LYS A 191 -19.79 -11.58 -6.07
C LYS A 191 -19.00 -10.55 -6.87
N ASP A 192 -17.69 -10.73 -6.93
CA ASP A 192 -16.76 -9.84 -7.64
C ASP A 192 -17.04 -9.85 -9.15
N PHE A 193 -17.42 -11.01 -9.72
CA PHE A 193 -17.83 -11.08 -11.12
C PHE A 193 -19.07 -10.23 -11.40
N SER A 194 -20.09 -10.29 -10.52
CA SER A 194 -21.29 -9.45 -10.65
C SER A 194 -20.93 -7.97 -10.53
N GLU A 195 -20.12 -7.60 -9.54
CA GLU A 195 -19.67 -6.21 -9.35
C GLU A 195 -18.88 -5.70 -10.57
N TRP A 196 -17.98 -6.53 -11.12
CA TRP A 196 -17.20 -6.16 -12.30
C TRP A 196 -18.05 -6.08 -13.56
N ASN A 197 -19.09 -6.92 -13.67
CA ASN A 197 -20.01 -6.88 -14.79
C ASN A 197 -20.82 -5.56 -14.80
N ASP A 198 -21.20 -5.07 -13.62
CA ASP A 198 -21.89 -3.80 -13.47
C ASP A 198 -20.96 -2.59 -13.72
N LEU A 199 -19.70 -2.68 -13.28
CA LEU A 199 -18.71 -1.60 -13.43
C LEU A 199 -18.17 -1.46 -14.86
N TYR A 200 -18.03 -2.57 -15.58
CA TYR A 200 -17.42 -2.61 -16.91
C TYR A 200 -18.44 -2.90 -18.02
N SER A 201 -19.54 -2.13 -18.02
CA SER A 201 -20.68 -2.32 -18.92
C SER A 201 -20.39 -2.12 -20.42
N ASN A 202 -19.28 -1.49 -20.79
CA ASN A 202 -18.94 -1.16 -22.18
C ASN A 202 -17.99 -2.18 -22.83
N ILE A 203 -17.67 -3.28 -22.14
CA ILE A 203 -16.79 -4.35 -22.64
C ILE A 203 -17.42 -5.71 -22.36
N ASP A 204 -17.04 -6.72 -23.15
CA ASP A 204 -17.33 -8.11 -22.82
C ASP A 204 -16.36 -8.57 -21.72
N LEU A 205 -16.85 -8.53 -20.48
CA LEU A 205 -16.07 -8.88 -19.30
C LEU A 205 -15.46 -10.28 -19.40
N VAL A 206 -16.21 -11.27 -19.91
CA VAL A 206 -15.72 -12.65 -20.01
C VAL A 206 -14.60 -12.76 -21.04
N HIS A 207 -14.75 -12.08 -22.18
CA HIS A 207 -13.72 -12.05 -23.21
C HIS A 207 -12.43 -11.39 -22.72
N GLU A 208 -12.53 -10.24 -22.07
CA GLU A 208 -11.35 -9.52 -21.55
C GLU A 208 -10.68 -10.27 -20.40
N LEU A 209 -11.44 -10.93 -19.50
CA LEU A 209 -10.86 -11.79 -18.47
C LEU A 209 -10.09 -12.98 -19.07
N LYS A 210 -10.58 -13.60 -20.16
CA LYS A 210 -9.83 -14.67 -20.87
C LYS A 210 -8.56 -14.14 -21.50
N ARG A 211 -8.63 -12.97 -22.15
CA ARG A 211 -7.46 -12.32 -22.75
C ARG A 211 -6.39 -12.02 -21.71
N LEU A 212 -6.78 -11.44 -20.57
CA LEU A 212 -5.89 -11.15 -19.45
C LEU A 212 -5.33 -12.43 -18.81
N ASP A 213 -6.12 -13.50 -18.73
CA ASP A 213 -5.63 -14.78 -18.23
C ASP A 213 -4.51 -15.36 -19.11
N ILE A 214 -4.62 -15.24 -20.44
CA ILE A 214 -3.54 -15.63 -21.37
C ILE A 214 -2.30 -14.75 -21.17
N GLU A 215 -2.49 -13.44 -21.04
CA GLU A 215 -1.37 -12.50 -20.84
C GLU A 215 -0.62 -12.79 -19.52
N PHE A 216 -1.36 -13.05 -18.44
CA PHE A 216 -0.78 -13.30 -17.12
C PHE A 216 -0.14 -14.69 -16.99
N ARG A 217 -0.40 -15.62 -17.92
CA ARG A 217 0.37 -16.87 -18.00
C ARG A 217 1.80 -16.62 -18.45
N ALA A 218 2.02 -15.67 -19.36
CA ALA A 218 3.35 -15.32 -19.86
C ALA A 218 4.14 -14.48 -18.87
N ASP A 219 3.49 -13.47 -18.26
CA ASP A 219 4.08 -12.63 -17.22
C ASP A 219 3.10 -12.46 -16.06
N LYS A 220 3.31 -13.23 -14.98
CA LYS A 220 2.38 -13.27 -13.86
C LYS A 220 2.54 -12.00 -13.00
N PRO A 221 1.53 -11.13 -12.95
CA PRO A 221 1.61 -9.93 -12.13
C PRO A 221 1.61 -10.28 -10.64
N LYS A 222 2.32 -9.47 -9.84
CA LYS A 222 2.37 -9.62 -8.38
C LYS A 222 0.98 -9.55 -7.73
N SER A 223 0.08 -8.75 -8.30
CA SER A 223 -1.35 -8.69 -7.92
C SER A 223 -2.21 -8.69 -9.18
N TRP A 224 -2.63 -9.88 -9.61
CA TRP A 224 -3.44 -10.03 -10.82
C TRP A 224 -4.79 -9.33 -10.72
N PHE A 225 -5.40 -9.27 -9.52
CA PHE A 225 -6.71 -8.65 -9.32
C PHE A 225 -6.68 -7.13 -9.56
N ILE A 226 -5.68 -6.43 -9.03
CA ILE A 226 -5.50 -4.99 -9.23
C ILE A 226 -5.08 -4.69 -10.68
N THR A 227 -4.19 -5.51 -11.23
CA THR A 227 -3.72 -5.33 -12.60
C THR A 227 -4.85 -5.55 -13.62
N ALA A 228 -5.67 -6.58 -13.41
CA ALA A 228 -6.82 -6.87 -14.24
C ALA A 228 -7.87 -5.75 -14.17
N SER A 229 -8.23 -5.28 -12.98
CA SER A 229 -9.24 -4.21 -12.82
C SER A 229 -8.80 -2.90 -13.48
N GLN A 230 -7.52 -2.54 -13.38
CA GLN A 230 -6.97 -1.36 -14.07
C GLN A 230 -7.05 -1.49 -15.60
N LYS A 231 -6.66 -2.65 -16.14
CA LYS A 231 -6.73 -2.91 -17.59
C LYS A 231 -8.18 -2.94 -18.09
N LEU A 232 -9.08 -3.59 -17.37
CA LEU A 232 -10.52 -3.59 -17.70
C LEU A 232 -11.10 -2.17 -17.68
N ASN A 233 -10.75 -1.35 -16.69
CA ASN A 233 -11.18 0.04 -16.63
C ASN A 233 -10.66 0.87 -17.82
N TYR A 234 -9.40 0.66 -18.21
CA TYR A 234 -8.83 1.31 -19.40
C TYR A 234 -9.58 0.91 -20.68
N GLN A 235 -9.84 -0.39 -20.88
CA GLN A 235 -10.60 -0.87 -22.04
C GLN A 235 -12.04 -0.33 -22.03
N ASN A 236 -12.71 -0.35 -20.87
CA ASN A 236 -14.08 0.14 -20.70
C ASN A 236 -14.25 1.65 -20.97
N LYS A 237 -13.21 2.44 -20.72
CA LYS A 237 -13.17 3.87 -21.05
C LYS A 237 -12.91 4.11 -22.54
N ASN A 238 -12.07 3.29 -23.15
CA ASN A 238 -11.68 3.44 -24.56
C ASN A 238 -12.67 2.81 -25.54
N SER A 239 -13.57 1.94 -25.07
CA SER A 239 -14.66 1.39 -25.89
C SER A 239 -15.83 2.37 -26.07
N LEU A 240 -15.86 3.49 -25.33
CA LEU A 240 -16.80 4.58 -25.57
C LEU A 240 -16.39 5.36 -26.84
N PRO A 241 -17.29 5.57 -27.81
CA PRO A 241 -16.98 6.39 -28.96
C PRO A 241 -16.66 7.81 -28.50
N MET A 242 -15.45 8.26 -28.82
CA MET A 242 -14.95 9.60 -28.55
C MET A 242 -15.99 10.63 -29.00
N ARG A 243 -16.65 11.30 -28.04
CA ARG A 243 -17.49 12.47 -28.34
C ARG A 243 -16.61 13.48 -29.07
N ARG A 244 -16.78 13.60 -30.39
CA ARG A 244 -16.21 14.68 -31.19
C ARG A 244 -16.64 15.98 -30.52
N ARG A 245 -15.70 16.71 -29.91
CA ARG A 245 -15.92 18.11 -29.51
C ARG A 245 -16.12 18.90 -30.81
N VAL A 246 -17.37 19.15 -31.16
CA VAL A 246 -17.73 20.21 -32.10
C VAL A 246 -17.71 21.51 -31.31
N GLY A 247 -16.91 22.47 -31.75
CA GLY A 247 -16.82 23.80 -31.16
C GLY A 247 -15.43 24.07 -30.60
N ASP A 248 -14.55 24.59 -31.44
CA ASP A 248 -14.22 26.03 -31.46
C ASP A 248 -12.90 26.20 -32.20
N ARG A 249 -12.95 26.48 -33.51
CA ARG A 249 -11.77 26.95 -34.25
C ARG A 249 -11.85 28.46 -34.29
N THR A 250 -11.27 29.04 -33.23
CA THR A 250 -10.86 30.42 -33.12
C THR A 250 -10.09 30.85 -34.37
N VAL A 251 -10.52 31.98 -34.94
CA VAL A 251 -9.94 32.68 -36.08
C VAL A 251 -8.45 32.99 -35.81
N GLN A 252 -7.57 32.68 -36.77
CA GLN A 252 -6.17 33.09 -36.72
C GLN A 252 -6.05 34.62 -36.90
N PRO A 253 -5.21 35.34 -36.13
CA PRO A 253 -4.89 36.71 -36.46
C PRO A 253 -3.88 36.75 -37.62
N SER A 254 -4.25 37.46 -38.68
CA SER A 254 -3.43 37.77 -39.85
C SER A 254 -2.19 38.56 -39.43
N ARG A 255 -1.01 38.01 -39.72
CA ARG A 255 0.29 38.66 -39.55
C ARG A 255 0.42 39.81 -40.54
N ALA A 256 0.40 41.05 -40.06
CA ALA A 256 0.67 42.25 -40.84
C ALA A 256 2.08 42.16 -41.44
N ARG A 257 2.19 42.32 -42.76
CA ARG A 257 3.44 42.58 -43.47
C ARG A 257 3.68 44.09 -43.40
N GLU A 258 4.59 44.52 -42.53
CA GLU A 258 5.19 45.85 -42.66
C GLU A 258 6.24 45.78 -43.77
N PHE A 259 5.93 46.52 -44.83
CA PHE A 259 6.75 46.72 -46.02
C PHE A 259 7.61 47.96 -45.75
N ILE A 260 8.92 47.77 -45.61
CA ILE A 260 9.89 48.88 -45.55
C ILE A 260 10.21 49.28 -46.99
N PRO A 261 10.04 50.54 -47.42
CA PRO A 261 10.55 51.00 -48.70
C PRO A 261 12.02 51.43 -48.54
N GLU A 262 12.91 50.87 -49.36
CA GLU A 262 14.18 51.50 -49.69
C GLU A 262 13.97 52.60 -50.74
N ASP A 263 14.88 53.58 -50.71
CA ASP A 263 15.11 54.70 -51.62
C ASP A 263 14.19 55.93 -51.50
N PHE A 264 14.65 56.95 -50.74
CA PHE A 264 15.17 58.24 -51.24
C PHE A 264 15.64 59.15 -50.10
#